data_AF-A0A0D8XGJ4-F1
#
_entry.id   AF-A0A0D8XGJ4-F1
#
_cell.length_a   1.000
_cell.length_b   1.000
_cell.length_c   1.000
_cell.angle_alpha   90.00
_cell.angle_beta   90.00
_cell.angle_gamma   90.00
#
_symmetry.space_group_name_H-M   'P 1'
#
loop_
_entity.id
_entity.type
_entity.pdbx_description
1 polymer ?
#
loop_
_entity_poly.entity_id
_entity_poly.type
_entity_poly.pdbx_seq_one_letter_code
_entity_poly.pdbx_strand_id
1 'polypeptide(L)'
;MEKAWRVARITRPTIIDRIDEFLTDPDNIDYLHIIKQYIRGGLGMKVATSPSWLQSIFKITLNNPEMYALEQPAVLGIGTARDMAKLAQLLMDEKLISRPTLDLLNENIIVTKDIVTGAHAERGRGTTVMHLKRNGIDHRLIGHTGLGGQNLRWDEENRLVIAFLSNGLKGGLGDRARTYVRLVETIYDCLPQNNHELTCIHANRNRMVSARDSIRVT
;
A
#
# COMPACT_ATOMS: atom_id res chain seq x y z
N MET A 1 8.72 -8.80 -28.20
CA MET A 1 8.72 -7.91 -27.02
C MET A 1 10.13 -7.44 -26.70
N GLU A 2 10.61 -6.42 -27.42
CA GLU A 2 12.04 -6.10 -27.59
C GLU A 2 12.74 -5.51 -26.34
N LYS A 3 11.97 -4.99 -25.37
CA LYS A 3 12.50 -4.27 -24.20
C LYS A 3 12.21 -4.93 -22.85
N ALA A 4 11.75 -6.19 -22.83
CA ALA A 4 11.39 -6.90 -21.59
C ALA A 4 12.56 -7.03 -20.60
N TRP A 5 13.80 -7.02 -21.09
CA TRP A 5 15.02 -7.04 -20.27
C TRP A 5 15.21 -5.79 -19.40
N ARG A 6 14.50 -4.69 -19.69
CA ARG A 6 14.52 -3.47 -18.87
C ARG A 6 13.62 -3.55 -17.64
N VAL A 7 12.75 -4.56 -17.56
CA VAL A 7 11.81 -4.73 -16.46
C VAL A 7 12.49 -5.54 -15.35
N ALA A 8 12.49 -4.99 -14.13
CA ALA A 8 13.03 -5.69 -12.97
C ALA A 8 12.21 -6.97 -12.68
N ARG A 9 12.89 -8.08 -12.45
CA ARG A 9 12.23 -9.35 -12.12
C ARG A 9 11.78 -9.36 -10.67
N ILE A 10 10.52 -9.72 -10.45
CA ILE A 10 9.90 -9.85 -9.14
C ILE A 10 10.38 -11.13 -8.46
N THR A 11 10.71 -11.03 -7.17
CA THR A 11 11.08 -12.14 -6.30
C THR A 11 10.12 -12.21 -5.11
N ARG A 12 9.85 -13.42 -4.61
CA ARG A 12 8.96 -13.63 -3.47
C ARG A 12 9.72 -13.55 -2.16
N PRO A 13 9.05 -13.17 -1.05
CA PRO A 13 9.61 -13.33 0.27
C PRO A 13 9.84 -14.82 0.53
N THR A 14 10.99 -15.16 1.12
CA THR A 14 11.29 -16.50 1.59
C THR A 14 10.41 -16.88 2.77
N ILE A 15 10.46 -18.15 3.19
CA ILE A 15 9.75 -18.59 4.41
C ILE A 15 10.28 -17.84 5.64
N ILE A 16 11.60 -17.62 5.70
CA ILE A 16 12.25 -16.89 6.80
C ILE A 16 11.75 -15.45 6.85
N ASP A 17 11.67 -14.76 5.70
CA ASP A 17 11.14 -13.38 5.65
C ASP A 17 9.69 -13.29 6.15
N ARG A 18 8.87 -14.31 5.87
CA ARG A 18 7.48 -14.35 6.33
C ARG A 18 7.38 -14.60 7.83
N ILE A 19 8.23 -15.47 8.38
CA ILE A 19 8.30 -15.72 9.82
C ILE A 19 8.78 -14.47 10.54
N ASP A 20 9.83 -13.82 10.05
CA ASP A 20 10.35 -12.58 10.63
C ASP A 20 9.29 -11.46 10.62
N GLU A 21 8.51 -11.35 9.54
CA GLU A 21 7.40 -10.39 9.47
C GLU A 21 6.29 -10.70 10.48
N PHE A 22 5.89 -11.96 10.62
CA PHE A 22 4.91 -12.38 11.63
C PHE A 22 5.39 -12.12 13.06
N LEU A 23 6.65 -12.43 13.36
CA LEU A 23 7.22 -12.20 14.70
C LEU A 23 7.33 -10.70 15.04
N THR A 24 7.56 -9.87 14.02
CA THR A 24 7.70 -8.42 14.22
C THR A 24 6.35 -7.71 14.34
N ASP A 25 5.35 -8.14 13.60
CA ASP A 25 3.99 -7.57 13.62
C ASP A 25 2.96 -8.69 13.36
N PRO A 26 2.53 -9.42 14.41
CA PRO A 26 1.59 -10.51 14.26
C PRO A 26 0.21 -10.04 13.79
N ASP A 27 -0.11 -8.76 14.01
CA ASP A 27 -1.36 -8.13 13.62
C ASP A 27 -1.29 -7.52 12.20
N ASN A 28 -0.17 -7.68 11.48
CA ASN A 28 -0.02 -7.19 10.11
C ASN A 28 -1.09 -7.72 9.16
N ILE A 29 -1.55 -8.95 9.40
CA ILE A 29 -2.53 -9.65 8.58
C ILE A 29 -3.47 -10.46 9.47
N ASP A 30 -4.74 -10.61 9.07
CA ASP A 30 -5.67 -11.57 9.67
C ASP A 30 -5.27 -13.01 9.28
N TYR A 31 -4.22 -13.54 9.93
CA TYR A 31 -3.66 -14.86 9.65
C TYR A 31 -4.71 -15.97 9.86
N LEU A 32 -5.61 -15.82 10.82
CA LEU A 32 -6.68 -16.79 11.06
C LEU A 32 -7.66 -16.82 9.87
N HIS A 33 -8.06 -15.66 9.35
CA HIS A 33 -8.86 -15.57 8.14
C HIS A 33 -8.13 -16.20 6.95
N ILE A 34 -6.85 -15.91 6.74
CA ILE A 34 -6.06 -16.51 5.66
C ILE A 34 -6.01 -18.03 5.78
N ILE A 35 -5.71 -18.57 6.97
CA ILE A 35 -5.65 -20.02 7.21
C ILE A 35 -7.02 -20.66 6.93
N LYS A 36 -8.11 -20.04 7.37
CA LYS A 36 -9.47 -20.51 7.10
C LYS A 36 -9.80 -20.50 5.60
N GLN A 37 -9.41 -19.45 4.87
CA GLN A 37 -9.57 -19.36 3.41
C GLN A 37 -8.76 -20.46 2.72
N TYR A 38 -7.55 -20.73 3.19
CA TYR A 38 -6.67 -21.78 2.66
C TYR A 38 -7.29 -23.17 2.83
N ILE A 39 -7.66 -23.54 4.05
CA ILE A 39 -8.21 -24.87 4.38
C ILE A 39 -9.55 -25.12 3.68
N ARG A 40 -10.41 -24.09 3.57
CA ARG A 40 -11.76 -24.24 3.01
C ARG A 40 -11.87 -23.95 1.52
N GLY A 41 -10.75 -23.65 0.82
CA GLY A 41 -10.79 -23.25 -0.59
C GLY A 41 -11.64 -22.00 -0.84
N GLY A 42 -11.59 -21.04 0.09
CA GLY A 42 -12.41 -19.83 0.08
C GLY A 42 -12.06 -18.85 -1.04
N LEU A 43 -12.74 -17.70 -1.07
CA LEU A 43 -12.57 -16.67 -2.12
C LEU A 43 -11.12 -16.21 -2.26
N GLY A 44 -10.39 -16.02 -1.16
CA GLY A 44 -8.99 -15.63 -1.19
C GLY A 44 -8.11 -16.63 -1.94
N MET A 45 -8.37 -17.93 -1.76
CA MET A 45 -7.68 -18.99 -2.50
C MET A 45 -8.04 -18.97 -3.98
N LYS A 46 -9.33 -18.81 -4.31
CA LYS A 46 -9.77 -18.72 -5.71
C LYS A 46 -9.08 -17.57 -6.43
N VAL A 47 -8.99 -16.40 -5.81
CA VAL A 47 -8.25 -15.25 -6.36
C VAL A 47 -6.76 -15.54 -6.48
N ALA A 48 -6.16 -16.21 -5.50
CA ALA A 48 -4.73 -16.49 -5.49
C ALA A 48 -4.27 -17.52 -6.53
N THR A 49 -5.18 -18.41 -6.97
CA THR A 49 -4.85 -19.51 -7.89
C THR A 49 -5.48 -19.38 -9.26
N SER A 50 -6.45 -18.47 -9.45
CA SER A 50 -7.20 -18.33 -10.70
C SER A 50 -7.09 -16.92 -11.28
N PRO A 51 -6.74 -16.79 -12.57
CA PRO A 51 -6.39 -17.86 -13.50
C PRO A 51 -4.95 -18.37 -13.30
N SER A 52 -4.67 -19.61 -13.71
CA SER A 52 -3.38 -20.27 -13.47
C SER A 52 -2.19 -19.58 -14.14
N TRP A 53 -2.43 -18.80 -15.19
CA TRP A 53 -1.42 -18.01 -15.89
C TRP A 53 -1.14 -16.64 -15.23
N LEU A 54 -1.99 -16.17 -14.31
CA LEU A 54 -1.85 -14.90 -13.60
C LEU A 54 -1.76 -15.13 -12.09
N GLN A 55 -0.59 -15.56 -11.62
CA GLN A 55 -0.33 -15.84 -10.21
C GLN A 55 0.84 -14.99 -9.71
N SER A 56 0.70 -14.51 -8.47
CA SER A 56 1.70 -13.66 -7.80
C SER A 56 1.96 -14.06 -6.33
N ILE A 57 1.11 -14.90 -5.74
CA ILE A 57 1.21 -15.30 -4.31
C ILE A 57 2.04 -16.59 -4.16
N PHE A 58 1.62 -17.66 -4.83
CA PHE A 58 2.28 -18.97 -4.74
C PHE A 58 3.33 -19.19 -5.83
N LYS A 59 3.11 -18.61 -7.02
CA LYS A 59 4.00 -18.63 -8.17
C LYS A 59 4.16 -17.18 -8.68
N ILE A 60 5.32 -16.82 -9.24
CA ILE A 60 5.51 -15.53 -9.91
C ILE A 60 5.44 -15.74 -11.41
N THR A 61 4.22 -15.74 -11.96
CA THR A 61 4.04 -15.78 -13.41
C THR A 61 4.24 -14.40 -14.04
N LEU A 62 4.18 -13.34 -13.21
CA LEU A 62 4.39 -11.94 -13.62
C LEU A 62 5.73 -11.67 -14.29
N ASN A 63 6.76 -12.53 -14.11
CA ASN A 63 8.05 -12.37 -14.78
C ASN A 63 8.07 -12.89 -16.23
N ASN A 64 6.98 -13.49 -16.72
CA ASN A 64 6.88 -13.90 -18.13
C ASN A 64 6.68 -12.66 -19.00
N PRO A 65 7.59 -12.34 -19.94
CA PRO A 65 7.42 -11.20 -20.83
C PRO A 65 6.07 -11.17 -21.52
N GLU A 66 5.53 -12.30 -21.98
CA GLU A 66 4.22 -12.36 -22.66
C GLU A 66 3.10 -11.69 -21.88
N MET A 67 3.19 -11.71 -20.54
CA MET A 67 2.23 -11.05 -19.65
C MET A 67 2.29 -9.53 -19.77
N TYR A 68 3.44 -8.94 -20.07
CA TYR A 68 3.60 -7.48 -20.16
C TYR A 68 2.83 -6.88 -21.35
N ALA A 69 2.52 -7.69 -22.35
CA ALA A 69 1.69 -7.26 -23.48
C ALA A 69 0.18 -7.34 -23.17
N LEU A 70 -0.21 -8.01 -22.08
CA LEU A 70 -1.61 -8.09 -21.69
C LEU A 70 -2.02 -6.82 -20.96
N GLU A 71 -3.04 -6.14 -21.47
CA GLU A 71 -3.63 -4.95 -20.87
C GLU A 71 -4.54 -5.31 -19.70
N GLN A 72 -3.97 -5.89 -18.63
CA GLN A 72 -4.69 -6.17 -17.39
C GLN A 72 -4.37 -5.10 -16.33
N PRO A 73 -5.13 -3.99 -16.29
CA PRO A 73 -4.81 -2.81 -15.46
C PRO A 73 -4.86 -3.10 -13.96
N ALA A 74 -5.55 -4.16 -13.53
CA ALA A 74 -5.65 -4.50 -12.11
C ALA A 74 -4.34 -5.00 -11.49
N VAL A 75 -3.39 -5.53 -12.27
CA VAL A 75 -2.18 -6.18 -11.71
C VAL A 75 -0.93 -6.14 -12.58
N LEU A 76 -1.03 -5.85 -13.88
CA LEU A 76 0.12 -5.90 -14.81
C LEU A 76 0.75 -4.54 -15.12
N GLY A 77 0.42 -3.51 -14.34
CA GLY A 77 1.06 -2.19 -14.48
C GLY A 77 2.57 -2.25 -14.22
N ILE A 78 3.37 -1.73 -15.15
CA ILE A 78 4.83 -1.63 -15.02
C ILE A 78 5.22 -0.16 -15.02
N GLY A 79 5.98 0.26 -14.01
CA GLY A 79 6.46 1.63 -13.90
C GLY A 79 7.55 1.78 -12.86
N THR A 80 8.02 3.01 -12.69
CA THR A 80 8.98 3.37 -11.64
C THR A 80 8.27 4.12 -10.52
N ALA A 81 8.82 4.07 -9.30
CA ALA A 81 8.28 4.83 -8.17
C ALA A 81 8.25 6.35 -8.49
N ARG A 82 9.28 6.84 -9.19
CA ARG A 82 9.38 8.24 -9.63
C ARG A 82 8.24 8.62 -10.57
N ASP A 83 7.97 7.82 -11.58
CA ASP A 83 6.93 8.13 -12.57
C ASP A 83 5.53 8.02 -11.97
N MET A 84 5.30 7.03 -11.10
CA MET A 84 4.04 6.91 -10.35
C MET A 84 3.81 8.10 -9.41
N ALA A 85 4.85 8.52 -8.68
CA ALA A 85 4.75 9.71 -7.84
C ALA A 85 4.46 10.97 -8.66
N LYS A 86 5.13 11.12 -9.82
CA LYS A 86 4.89 12.25 -10.73
C LYS A 86 3.46 12.24 -11.28
N LEU A 87 2.93 11.07 -11.66
CA LEU A 87 1.56 10.93 -12.13
C LEU A 87 0.56 11.36 -11.05
N ALA A 88 0.72 10.87 -9.82
CA ALA A 88 -0.13 11.27 -8.70
C ALA A 88 0.03 12.75 -8.34
N GLN A 89 1.22 13.34 -8.48
CA GLN A 89 1.40 14.78 -8.31
C GLN A 89 0.62 15.58 -9.37
N LEU A 90 0.65 15.14 -10.63
CA LEU A 90 -0.14 15.78 -11.69
C LEU A 90 -1.65 15.64 -11.45
N LEU A 91 -2.09 14.55 -10.84
CA LEU A 91 -3.47 14.34 -10.40
C LEU A 91 -3.84 15.36 -9.30
N MET A 92 -3.02 15.45 -8.25
CA MET A 92 -3.21 16.39 -7.13
C MET A 92 -3.14 17.87 -7.54
N ASP A 93 -2.29 18.19 -8.52
CA ASP A 93 -2.15 19.53 -9.09
C ASP A 93 -3.29 19.88 -10.07
N GLU A 94 -4.31 19.02 -10.20
CA GLU A 94 -5.47 19.21 -11.07
C GLU A 94 -5.12 19.36 -12.56
N LYS A 95 -3.98 18.80 -12.97
CA LYS A 95 -3.50 18.84 -14.37
C LYS A 95 -4.05 17.69 -15.21
N LEU A 96 -4.50 16.61 -14.56
CA LEU A 96 -5.08 15.44 -15.22
C LEU A 96 -6.59 15.42 -15.15
N ILE A 97 -7.15 15.91 -14.04
CA ILE A 97 -8.58 15.94 -13.76
C ILE A 97 -8.91 17.22 -12.99
N SER A 98 -10.17 17.64 -13.02
CA SER A 98 -10.66 18.81 -12.29
C SER A 98 -10.80 18.54 -10.79
N ARG A 99 -10.78 19.60 -9.95
CA ARG A 99 -11.03 19.51 -8.50
C ARG A 99 -12.26 18.67 -8.14
N PRO A 100 -13.46 18.89 -8.74
CA PRO A 100 -14.63 18.09 -8.39
C PRO A 100 -14.46 16.59 -8.70
N THR A 101 -13.69 16.25 -9.73
CA THR A 101 -13.40 14.86 -10.08
C THR A 101 -12.41 14.24 -9.09
N LEU A 102 -11.41 15.00 -8.66
CA LEU A 102 -10.46 14.57 -7.61
C LEU A 102 -11.20 14.33 -6.28
N ASP A 103 -12.11 15.23 -5.91
CA ASP A 103 -12.94 15.07 -4.71
C ASP A 103 -13.78 13.79 -4.77
N LEU A 104 -14.33 13.44 -5.93
CA LEU A 104 -15.05 12.17 -6.14
C LEU A 104 -14.13 10.95 -6.02
N LEU A 105 -12.87 11.02 -6.47
CA LEU A 105 -11.91 9.92 -6.28
C LEU A 105 -11.54 9.75 -4.79
N ASN A 106 -11.52 10.86 -4.06
CA ASN A 106 -11.10 10.93 -2.68
C ASN A 106 -12.26 10.71 -1.69
N GLU A 107 -13.50 10.61 -2.15
CA GLU A 107 -14.65 10.27 -1.33
C GLU A 107 -14.61 8.80 -0.88
N ASN A 108 -14.85 8.55 0.42
CA ASN A 108 -14.98 7.20 0.97
C ASN A 108 -16.40 6.66 0.69
N ILE A 109 -16.49 5.57 -0.08
CA ILE A 109 -17.76 4.92 -0.42
C ILE A 109 -18.00 3.68 0.45
N ILE A 110 -16.95 2.91 0.73
CA ILE A 110 -17.05 1.64 1.46
C ILE A 110 -16.12 1.68 2.66
N VAL A 111 -16.66 1.35 3.83
CA VAL A 111 -15.92 1.32 5.12
C VAL A 111 -15.98 -0.08 5.76
N THR A 112 -16.52 -1.07 5.04
CA THR A 112 -16.78 -2.41 5.57
C THR A 112 -15.58 -3.35 5.38
N LYS A 113 -15.55 -4.43 6.17
CA LYS A 113 -14.57 -5.52 6.05
C LYS A 113 -14.67 -6.15 4.66
N ASP A 114 -13.53 -6.35 4.01
CA ASP A 114 -13.47 -7.07 2.75
C ASP A 114 -13.66 -8.59 2.97
N ILE A 115 -14.61 -9.18 2.25
CA ILE A 115 -14.94 -10.61 2.41
C ILE A 115 -13.87 -11.55 1.84
N VAL A 116 -13.04 -11.08 0.90
CA VAL A 116 -12.00 -11.86 0.23
C VAL A 116 -10.74 -11.83 1.07
N THR A 117 -10.20 -10.65 1.33
CA THR A 117 -8.92 -10.44 2.02
C THR A 117 -9.07 -10.43 3.54
N GLY A 118 -10.27 -10.15 4.07
CA GLY A 118 -10.48 -9.91 5.49
C GLY A 118 -9.95 -8.55 5.97
N ALA A 119 -9.46 -7.69 5.07
CA ALA A 119 -8.92 -6.39 5.46
C ALA A 119 -10.03 -5.37 5.74
N HIS A 120 -9.83 -4.54 6.75
CA HIS A 120 -10.60 -3.31 6.96
C HIS A 120 -9.91 -2.18 6.22
N ALA A 121 -10.43 -1.82 5.06
CA ALA A 121 -9.91 -0.72 4.27
C ALA A 121 -11.07 0.15 3.80
N GLU A 122 -10.98 1.45 4.09
CA GLU A 122 -11.83 2.45 3.47
C GLU A 122 -11.52 2.51 1.97
N ARG A 123 -12.55 2.53 1.12
CA ARG A 123 -12.42 2.52 -0.34
C ARG A 123 -13.22 3.62 -0.98
N GLY A 124 -12.59 4.31 -1.91
CA GLY A 124 -13.22 5.24 -2.84
C GLY A 124 -13.36 4.65 -4.24
N ARG A 125 -13.41 5.51 -5.24
CA ARG A 125 -13.56 5.13 -6.66
C ARG A 125 -12.23 4.66 -7.24
N GLY A 126 -11.82 3.44 -6.91
CA GLY A 126 -10.54 2.86 -7.32
C GLY A 126 -9.37 3.19 -6.39
N THR A 127 -9.66 3.88 -5.29
CA THR A 127 -8.70 4.26 -4.24
C THR A 127 -9.04 3.57 -2.93
N THR A 128 -8.07 3.56 -2.04
CA THR A 128 -8.17 3.14 -0.64
C THR A 128 -7.64 4.26 0.23
N VAL A 129 -8.03 4.28 1.50
CA VAL A 129 -7.55 5.26 2.48
C VAL A 129 -6.73 4.58 3.58
N MET A 130 -5.60 5.20 3.89
CA MET A 130 -4.73 4.88 5.01
C MET A 130 -4.74 6.06 5.98
N HIS A 131 -4.96 5.78 7.26
CA HIS A 131 -4.86 6.77 8.34
C HIS A 131 -3.55 6.58 9.09
N LEU A 132 -2.82 7.68 9.26
CA LEU A 132 -1.52 7.71 9.93
C LEU A 132 -1.58 8.69 11.09
N LYS A 133 -1.47 8.19 12.32
CA LYS A 133 -1.36 9.05 13.49
C LYS A 133 0.12 9.29 13.81
N ARG A 134 0.63 10.50 13.57
CA ARG A 134 2.02 10.88 13.84
C ARG A 134 2.10 12.28 14.39
N ASN A 135 3.00 12.52 15.35
CA ASN A 135 3.21 13.85 15.96
C ASN A 135 1.92 14.50 16.52
N GLY A 136 0.99 13.68 17.01
CA GLY A 136 -0.31 14.14 17.54
C GLY A 136 -1.35 14.48 16.48
N ILE A 137 -1.01 14.38 15.19
CA ILE A 137 -1.87 14.68 14.04
C ILE A 137 -2.31 13.37 13.39
N ASP A 138 -3.55 13.33 12.91
CA ASP A 138 -4.06 12.24 12.08
C ASP A 138 -3.97 12.66 10.61
N HIS A 139 -3.20 11.93 9.83
CA HIS A 139 -2.94 12.19 8.42
C HIS A 139 -3.72 11.21 7.57
N ARG A 140 -4.40 11.74 6.56
CA ARG A 140 -5.23 10.97 5.65
C ARG A 140 -4.53 10.79 4.30
N LEU A 141 -4.11 9.55 4.03
CA LEU A 141 -3.39 9.18 2.83
C LEU A 141 -4.28 8.39 1.88
N ILE A 142 -4.48 8.89 0.67
CA ILE A 142 -5.35 8.28 -0.34
C ILE A 142 -4.48 7.64 -1.42
N GLY A 143 -4.92 6.52 -1.98
CA GLY A 143 -4.26 5.91 -3.12
C GLY A 143 -4.48 4.41 -3.18
N HIS A 144 -3.45 3.63 -3.50
CA HIS A 144 -3.61 2.19 -3.61
C HIS A 144 -2.35 1.45 -3.18
N THR A 145 -2.59 0.33 -2.50
CA THR A 145 -1.54 -0.60 -2.14
C THR A 145 -1.47 -1.78 -3.11
N GLY A 146 -0.26 -2.20 -3.45
CA GLY A 146 0.01 -3.40 -4.25
C GLY A 146 0.53 -4.57 -3.41
N LEU A 147 0.50 -5.77 -3.99
CA LEU A 147 1.10 -6.95 -3.39
C LEU A 147 2.60 -6.73 -3.12
N GLY A 148 3.09 -7.28 -2.00
CA GLY A 148 4.50 -7.23 -1.62
C GLY A 148 4.93 -5.92 -0.98
N GLY A 149 3.97 -5.15 -0.43
CA GLY A 149 4.23 -3.88 0.26
C GLY A 149 4.40 -2.68 -0.66
N GLN A 150 4.14 -2.84 -1.96
CA GLN A 150 4.15 -1.73 -2.91
C GLN A 150 3.04 -0.75 -2.57
N ASN A 151 3.27 0.54 -2.76
CA ASN A 151 2.29 1.55 -2.38
C ASN A 151 2.41 2.82 -3.21
N LEU A 152 1.27 3.43 -3.48
CA LEU A 152 1.15 4.79 -3.98
C LEU A 152 0.12 5.50 -3.12
N ARG A 153 0.57 6.50 -2.36
CA ARG A 153 -0.27 7.33 -1.51
C ARG A 153 -0.05 8.79 -1.81
N TRP A 154 -1.06 9.60 -1.58
CA TRP A 154 -0.95 11.04 -1.51
C TRP A 154 -1.73 11.60 -0.34
N ASP A 155 -1.23 12.70 0.20
CA ASP A 155 -1.82 13.51 1.24
C ASP A 155 -2.02 14.91 0.67
N GLU A 156 -3.29 15.31 0.53
CA GLU A 156 -3.66 16.61 -0.02
C GLU A 156 -3.30 17.78 0.91
N GLU A 157 -3.41 17.57 2.22
CA GLU A 157 -3.16 18.61 3.23
C GLU A 157 -1.68 18.98 3.26
N ASN A 158 -0.81 17.96 3.20
CA ASN A 158 0.64 18.15 3.17
C ASN A 158 1.21 18.33 1.77
N ARG A 159 0.36 18.31 0.72
CA ARG A 159 0.77 18.32 -0.70
C ARG A 159 1.89 17.30 -0.99
N LEU A 160 1.73 16.09 -0.47
CA LEU A 160 2.76 15.06 -0.46
C LEU A 160 2.31 13.83 -1.25
N VAL A 161 3.21 13.28 -2.06
CA VAL A 161 3.02 12.00 -2.74
C VAL A 161 4.13 11.04 -2.32
N ILE A 162 3.74 9.82 -1.93
CA ILE A 162 4.64 8.74 -1.53
C ILE A 162 4.42 7.56 -2.49
N ALA A 163 5.45 7.21 -3.25
CA ALA A 163 5.44 6.02 -4.09
C ALA A 163 6.58 5.08 -3.68
N PHE A 164 6.24 3.83 -3.40
CA PHE A 164 7.18 2.78 -3.06
C PHE A 164 6.92 1.55 -3.93
N LEU A 165 7.89 1.22 -4.78
CA LEU A 165 7.88 0.02 -5.60
C LEU A 165 9.14 -0.79 -5.31
N SER A 166 9.00 -2.12 -5.27
CA SER A 166 10.13 -3.03 -5.03
C SER A 166 9.97 -4.31 -5.84
N ASN A 167 11.08 -4.79 -6.40
CA ASN A 167 11.13 -6.08 -7.07
C ASN A 167 11.34 -7.25 -6.09
N GLY A 168 11.64 -6.98 -4.81
CA GLY A 168 11.65 -7.97 -3.75
C GLY A 168 10.38 -7.84 -2.92
N LEU A 169 9.34 -8.62 -3.23
CA LEU A 169 8.06 -8.56 -2.55
C LEU A 169 8.24 -8.86 -1.07
N LYS A 170 7.57 -8.08 -0.21
CA LYS A 170 7.58 -8.28 1.24
C LYS A 170 6.51 -9.27 1.67
N GLY A 171 6.72 -9.91 2.82
CA GLY A 171 5.75 -10.81 3.43
C GLY A 171 4.50 -10.09 3.95
N GLY A 172 4.66 -8.83 4.38
CA GLY A 172 3.57 -8.00 4.88
C GLY A 172 2.62 -7.53 3.78
N LEU A 173 1.37 -7.24 4.17
CA LEU A 173 0.35 -6.78 3.24
C LEU A 173 0.25 -5.25 3.26
N GLY A 174 0.46 -4.71 2.07
CA GLY A 174 0.16 -3.34 1.72
C GLY A 174 0.69 -2.25 2.66
N ASP A 175 -0.21 -1.45 3.24
CA ASP A 175 0.14 -0.29 4.09
C ASP A 175 0.94 -0.66 5.34
N ARG A 176 0.91 -1.94 5.76
CA ARG A 176 1.58 -2.43 6.96
C ARG A 176 2.93 -3.10 6.69
N ALA A 177 3.32 -3.22 5.43
CA ALA A 177 4.64 -3.77 5.09
C ALA A 177 5.74 -2.98 5.79
N ARG A 178 6.57 -3.66 6.59
CA ARG A 178 7.57 -3.04 7.46
C ARG A 178 8.39 -1.94 6.81
N THR A 179 8.90 -2.21 5.62
CA THR A 179 9.75 -1.26 4.88
C THR A 179 8.99 0.00 4.51
N TYR A 180 7.72 -0.14 4.09
CA TYR A 180 6.88 0.97 3.70
C TYR A 180 6.48 1.83 4.91
N VAL A 181 6.06 1.20 6.01
CA VAL A 181 5.73 1.89 7.26
C VAL A 181 6.89 2.79 7.71
N ARG A 182 8.11 2.23 7.81
CA ARG A 182 9.29 2.98 8.27
C ARG A 182 9.61 4.17 7.35
N LEU A 183 9.41 3.98 6.04
CA LEU A 183 9.58 5.05 5.05
C LEU A 183 8.56 6.17 5.28
N VAL A 184 7.27 5.84 5.42
CA VAL A 184 6.20 6.81 5.67
C VAL A 184 6.46 7.57 6.96
N GLU A 185 6.74 6.88 8.06
CA GLU A 185 7.06 7.53 9.35
C GLU A 185 8.19 8.53 9.23
N THR A 186 9.30 8.13 8.59
CA THR A 186 10.47 8.99 8.42
C THR A 186 10.14 10.21 7.58
N ILE A 187 9.32 10.07 6.54
CA ILE A 187 8.88 11.20 5.70
C ILE A 187 8.08 12.20 6.54
N TYR A 188 7.12 11.73 7.35
CA TYR A 188 6.31 12.62 8.19
C TYR A 188 7.09 13.25 9.33
N ASP A 189 8.12 12.58 9.85
CA ASP A 189 9.04 13.16 10.83
C ASP A 189 9.90 14.29 10.22
N CYS A 190 10.08 14.30 8.90
CA CYS A 190 10.80 15.35 8.17
C CYS A 190 9.92 16.50 7.68
N LEU A 191 8.59 16.39 7.78
CA LEU A 191 7.71 17.48 7.37
C LEU A 191 7.91 18.68 8.31
N PRO A 192 7.98 19.92 7.78
CA PRO A 192 8.07 21.09 8.62
C PRO A 192 6.85 21.13 9.55
N GLN A 193 7.09 21.26 10.86
CA GLN A 193 6.01 21.54 11.79
C GLN A 193 5.40 22.87 11.36
N ASN A 194 4.14 22.86 10.92
CA ASN A 194 3.43 24.10 10.67
C ASN A 194 3.49 24.92 11.98
N ASN A 195 4.18 26.05 11.94
CA ASN A 195 4.34 26.99 13.05
C ASN A 195 2.97 27.62 13.39
N HIS A 196 2.06 26.85 13.96
CA HIS A 196 1.02 27.37 14.84
C HIS A 196 1.56 27.27 16.26
N GLU A 197 2.10 28.39 16.72
CA GLU A 197 2.50 28.69 18.09
C GLU A 197 3.43 27.66 18.76
N LEU A 198 4.73 27.95 18.69
CA LEU A 198 5.73 27.53 19.65
C LEU A 198 5.35 28.05 21.06
N THR A 199 4.36 27.44 21.70
CA THR A 199 4.26 27.43 23.16
C THR A 199 4.86 26.12 23.64
N CYS A 200 6.15 26.21 23.95
CA CYS A 200 6.89 25.41 24.91
C CYS A 200 6.25 24.07 25.30
N ILE A 201 6.56 23.01 24.56
CA ILE A 201 6.43 21.65 25.10
C ILE A 201 7.76 20.93 24.91
N HIS A 202 8.61 21.11 25.93
CA HIS A 202 9.70 20.20 26.28
C HIS A 202 9.15 18.87 26.82
N ALA A 203 8.06 18.32 26.25
CA ALA A 203 7.41 17.11 26.74
C ALA A 203 7.47 15.99 25.71
N ASN A 204 8.07 14.90 26.19
CA ASN A 204 7.92 13.53 25.73
C ASN A 204 8.37 13.21 24.29
N ARG A 205 9.68 12.90 24.20
CA ARG A 205 10.19 11.79 23.38
C ARG A 205 9.55 10.42 23.69
N ASN A 206 8.65 10.34 24.67
CA ASN A 206 7.99 9.10 25.07
C ASN A 206 6.66 8.93 24.31
N ARG A 207 6.66 7.90 23.45
CA ARG A 207 5.59 7.42 22.55
C ARG A 207 5.38 8.24 21.27
N MET A 208 6.35 8.15 20.36
CA MET A 208 5.98 8.11 18.94
C MET A 208 5.16 6.85 18.71
N VAL A 209 3.88 7.01 18.42
CA VAL A 209 3.01 5.90 18.00
C VAL A 209 3.52 5.42 16.64
N SER A 210 3.75 4.11 16.51
CA SER A 210 4.18 3.55 15.24
C SER A 210 3.06 3.76 14.21
N ALA A 211 3.39 4.06 12.96
CA ALA A 211 2.40 4.09 11.88
C ALA A 211 1.62 2.76 11.79
N ARG A 212 2.23 1.66 12.25
CA ARG A 212 1.56 0.37 12.40
C ARG A 212 0.40 0.42 13.39
N ASP A 213 0.56 1.09 14.52
CA ASP A 213 -0.46 1.12 15.57
C ASP A 213 -1.67 1.95 15.15
N SER A 214 -1.51 2.85 14.16
CA SER A 214 -2.61 3.66 13.62
C SER A 214 -3.34 3.02 12.45
N ILE A 215 -2.74 2.06 11.74
CA ILE A 215 -3.40 1.35 10.63
C ILE A 215 -4.32 0.27 11.21
N ARG A 216 -5.64 0.41 11.07
CA ARG A 216 -6.58 -0.63 11.56
C ARG A 216 -6.52 -1.90 10.70
N VAL A 217 -6.54 -3.06 11.35
CA VAL A 217 -6.59 -4.39 10.68
C VAL A 217 -7.90 -5.12 10.96
N THR A 218 -8.76 -4.55 11.80
CA THR A 218 -10.00 -5.17 12.32
C THR A 218 -11.17 -4.21 12.35
#